data_AF-A0A536VY98-F1
#
_entry.id   AF-A0A536VY98-F1
#
_cell.length_a   1.000
_cell.length_b   1.000
_cell.length_c   1.000
_cell.angle_alpha   90.00
_cell.angle_beta   90.00
_cell.angle_gamma   90.00
#
_symmetry.space_group_name_H-M   'P 1'
#
loop_
_entity.id
_entity.type
_entity.pdbx_description
1 polymer ?
#
loop_
_entity_poly.entity_id
_entity_poly.type
_entity_poly.pdbx_seq_one_letter_code
_entity_poly.pdbx_strand_id
1 'polypeptide(L)' 'PQAVISLKQGAGRLIRDETDRGVLVICDPRLFSKPYGRRILASLPPMKLVRELDKVLSFVAADRKSLRAAAAADSGRS' A
#
# COMPACT_ATOMS: atom_id res chain seq x y z
N PRO A 1 8.38 -10.14 -18.31
CA PRO A 1 7.30 -11.02 -17.77
C PRO A 1 7.52 -11.51 -16.33
N GLN A 2 8.77 -11.64 -15.85
CA GLN A 2 9.10 -12.04 -14.47
C GLN A 2 8.68 -11.03 -13.38
N ALA A 3 8.77 -9.72 -13.66
CA ALA A 3 8.44 -8.66 -12.68
C ALA A 3 6.99 -8.70 -12.16
N VAL A 4 6.06 -9.27 -12.92
CA VAL A 4 4.64 -9.37 -12.55
C VAL A 4 4.42 -10.37 -11.42
N ILE A 5 5.18 -11.45 -11.39
CA ILE A 5 5.05 -12.50 -10.38
C ILE A 5 5.68 -12.04 -9.06
N SER A 6 6.84 -11.37 -9.13
CA SER A 6 7.48 -10.78 -7.95
C SER A 6 6.63 -9.68 -7.30
N LEU A 7 5.91 -8.87 -8.08
CA LEU A 7 5.06 -7.80 -7.55
C LEU A 7 3.87 -8.36 -6.75
N LYS A 8 3.24 -9.44 -7.23
CA LYS A 8 2.16 -10.11 -6.49
C LYS A 8 2.65 -10.66 -5.15
N GLN A 9 3.84 -11.27 -5.15
CA GLN A 9 4.43 -11.82 -3.93
C GLN A 9 4.87 -10.72 -2.96
N GLY A 10 5.33 -9.56 -3.46
CA GLY A 10 5.63 -8.39 -2.64
C GLY A 10 4.37 -7.77 -2.03
N ALA A 11 3.28 -7.64 -2.80
CA ALA A 11 2.01 -7.11 -2.33
C ALA A 11 1.35 -8.02 -1.27
N GLY A 12 1.41 -9.34 -1.45
CA GLY A 12 0.90 -10.30 -0.48
C GLY A 12 1.69 -10.34 0.84
N ARG A 13 2.90 -9.78 0.89
CA ARG A 13 3.69 -9.62 2.13
C ARG A 13 3.41 -8.29 2.84
N LEU A 14 2.79 -7.33 2.16
CA LEU A 14 2.39 -6.04 2.73
C LEU A 14 1.06 -6.14 3.50
N ILE A 15 0.26 -7.17 3.22
CA ILE A 15 -1.04 -7.45 3.86
C ILE A 15 -0.89 -8.80 4.55
N ARG A 16 -0.30 -8.83 5.75
CA ARG A 16 -0.17 -10.04 6.55
C ARG A 16 -1.39 -10.27 7.45
N ASP A 17 -2.04 -9.18 7.89
CA ASP A 17 -3.29 -9.17 8.65
C ASP A 17 -4.28 -8.12 8.09
N GLU A 18 -5.59 -8.30 8.33
CA GLU A 18 -6.65 -7.37 7.86
C GLU A 18 -6.51 -5.95 8.42
N THR A 19 -5.75 -5.78 9.50
CA THR A 19 -5.44 -4.50 10.14
C THR A 19 -4.17 -3.86 9.60
N ASP A 20 -3.38 -4.56 8.77
CA ASP A 20 -2.16 -4.02 8.21
C ASP A 20 -2.46 -2.89 7.23
N ARG A 21 -1.85 -1.74 7.48
CA ARG A 21 -1.90 -0.58 6.59
C ARG A 21 -0.53 -0.34 5.98
N GLY A 22 -0.50 -0.15 4.67
CA GLY A 22 0.76 0.00 3.94
C GLY A 22 0.61 0.68 2.60
N VAL A 23 1.73 1.03 1.99
CA VAL A 23 1.80 1.65 0.67
C VAL A 23 2.66 0.77 -0.23
N LEU A 24 2.09 0.34 -1.37
CA LEU A 24 2.84 -0.32 -2.44
C LEU A 24 3.33 0.73 -3.44
N VAL A 25 4.65 0.87 -3.59
CA VAL A 25 5.27 1.82 -4.52
C VAL A 25 5.84 1.07 -5.73
N ILE A 26 5.43 1.47 -6.93
CA ILE A 26 5.93 0.91 -8.20
C ILE A 26 6.59 2.02 -9.01
N CYS A 27 7.92 2.01 -9.09
CA CYS A 27 8.71 2.99 -9.83
C CYS A 27 8.97 2.54 -11.28
N ASP A 28 7.93 2.09 -12.01
CA ASP A 28 8.04 1.70 -13.42
C ASP A 28 7.04 2.48 -14.28
N PRO A 29 7.48 3.45 -15.10
CA PRO A 29 6.59 4.24 -15.95
C PRO A 29 5.88 3.38 -17.02
N ARG A 30 6.39 2.19 -17.32
CA ARG A 30 5.78 1.26 -18.28
C ARG A 30 4.48 0.66 -17.79
N LEU A 31 4.18 0.78 -16.49
CA LEU A 31 2.91 0.35 -15.91
C LEU A 31 1.71 1.06 -16.54
N PHE A 32 1.88 2.28 -17.06
CA PHE A 32 0.81 3.04 -17.71
C PHE A 32 0.95 3.10 -19.23
N SER A 33 2.15 2.90 -19.78
CA SER A 33 2.37 3.00 -21.23
C SER A 33 2.28 1.68 -21.99
N LYS A 34 2.30 0.53 -21.29
CA LYS A 34 2.25 -0.80 -21.94
C LYS A 34 0.96 -1.55 -21.62
N PRO A 35 0.42 -2.35 -22.57
CA PRO A 35 -0.82 -3.12 -22.38
C PRO A 35 -0.78 -4.08 -21.19
N TYR A 36 0.40 -4.61 -20.85
CA TYR A 36 0.56 -5.51 -19.71
C TYR A 36 0.33 -4.80 -18.36
N GLY A 37 0.51 -3.48 -18.28
CA GLY A 37 0.38 -2.74 -17.04
C GLY A 37 -1.03 -2.79 -16.46
N ARG A 38 -2.06 -2.76 -17.33
CA ARG A 38 -3.46 -2.96 -16.93
C ARG A 38 -3.70 -4.34 -16.32
N ARG A 39 -3.06 -5.39 -16.86
CA ARG A 39 -3.13 -6.75 -16.30
C ARG A 39 -2.46 -6.85 -14.94
N ILE A 40 -1.36 -6.11 -14.72
CA ILE A 40 -0.70 -6.04 -13.41
C ILE A 40 -1.65 -5.40 -12.40
N LEU A 41 -2.17 -4.21 -12.68
CA LEU A 41 -3.07 -3.47 -11.79
C LEU A 41 -4.32 -4.28 -11.43
N ALA A 42 -4.93 -4.95 -12.43
CA ALA A 42 -6.10 -5.81 -12.23
C ALA A 42 -5.81 -7.06 -11.38
N SER A 43 -4.54 -7.40 -11.18
CA SER A 43 -4.13 -8.58 -10.43
C SER A 43 -3.69 -8.31 -9.00
N LEU A 44 -3.64 -7.02 -8.62
CA LEU A 44 -3.39 -6.57 -7.27
C LEU A 44 -4.70 -6.60 -6.47
N PRO A 45 -4.65 -6.75 -5.14
CA PRO A 45 -5.80 -6.57 -4.26
C PRO A 45 -6.49 -5.21 -4.50
N PRO A 46 -7.78 -5.06 -4.17
CA PRO A 46 -8.47 -3.78 -4.28
C PRO A 46 -7.74 -2.72 -3.43
N MET A 47 -7.14 -1.74 -4.10
CA MET A 47 -6.35 -0.68 -3.47
C MET A 47 -6.54 0.64 -4.22
N LYS A 48 -6.39 1.75 -3.50
CA LYS A 48 -6.46 3.08 -4.09
C LYS A 48 -5.17 3.37 -4.85
N LEU A 49 -5.27 3.54 -6.17
CA LEU A 49 -4.14 4.00 -6.98
C LEU A 49 -3.92 5.50 -6.80
N VAL A 50 -2.70 5.90 -6.44
CA VAL A 50 -2.29 7.30 -6.29
C VAL A 50 -1.02 7.56 -7.08
N ARG A 51 -0.92 8.75 -7.69
CA ARG A 51 0.27 9.21 -8.45
C ARG A 51 0.92 10.46 -7.85
N GLU A 52 0.29 11.04 -6.83
CA GLU A 52 0.74 12.26 -6.15
C GLU A 52 1.41 11.86 -4.83
N LEU A 53 2.63 12.36 -4.61
CA LEU A 53 3.41 12.07 -3.41
C LEU A 53 2.70 12.56 -2.13
N ASP A 54 2.09 13.73 -2.17
CA ASP A 54 1.42 14.33 -1.02
C ASP A 54 0.27 13.46 -0.48
N LYS A 55 -0.44 12.75 -1.36
CA LYS A 55 -1.49 11.81 -0.97
C LYS A 55 -0.93 10.61 -0.23
N VAL A 56 0.24 10.11 -0.64
CA VAL A 56 0.95 9.02 0.02
C VAL A 56 1.45 9.48 1.39
N LEU A 57 2.09 10.65 1.46
CA LEU A 57 2.60 11.21 2.72
C LEU A 57 1.48 11.44 3.73
N SER A 58 0.35 11.97 3.28
CA SER A 58 -0.84 12.20 4.12
C SER A 58 -1.40 10.88 4.68
N PHE A 59 -1.45 9.82 3.86
CA PHE A 59 -1.90 8.50 4.30
C PHE A 59 -1.00 7.92 5.40
N VAL A 60 0.33 7.94 5.19
CA VAL A 60 1.30 7.43 6.17
C VAL A 60 1.29 8.25 7.46
N ALA A 61 1.15 9.57 7.37
CA ALA A 61 1.07 10.45 8.54
C ALA A 61 -0.20 10.20 9.36
N ALA A 62 -1.35 10.05 8.69
CA ALA A 62 -2.63 9.75 9.33
C ALA A 62 -2.58 8.39 10.06
N ASP A 63 -1.96 7.39 9.44
CA ASP A 63 -1.78 6.07 10.02
C ASP A 63 -0.94 6.11 11.31
N ARG A 64 0.21 6.79 11.28
CA ARG A 64 1.07 6.98 12.46
C ARG A 64 0.34 7.70 13.60
N LYS A 65 -0.52 8.68 13.28
CA LYS A 65 -1.34 9.37 14.29
C LYS A 65 -2.37 8.41 14.92
N SER A 66 -2.99 7.55 14.11
CA SER A 66 -3.93 6.53 14.58
C SER A 66 -3.26 5.53 15.53
N LEU A 67 -2.07 5.05 15.18
CA LEU A 67 -1.30 4.12 16.03
C LEU A 67 -0.93 4.74 17.38
N ARG A 68 -0.51 6.01 17.39
CA ARG A 68 -0.20 6.74 18.63
C ARG A 68 -1.43 7.00 19.49
N ALA A 69 -2.56 7.34 18.88
CA ALA A 69 -3.81 7.55 19.60
C ALA A 69 -4.29 6.25 20.26
N ALA A 70 -4.19 5.12 19.56
CA ALA A 70 -4.54 3.81 20.11
C ALA A 70 -3.64 3.43 21.30
N ALA A 71 -2.32 3.63 21.19
CA ALA A 71 -1.38 3.35 22.29
C ALA A 71 -1.61 4.23 23.53
N ALA A 72 -1.94 5.51 23.33
CA ALA A 72 -2.25 6.43 24.43
C ALA A 72 -3.56 6.06 25.14
N ALA A 73 -4.58 5.61 24.39
CA ALA A 73 -5.86 5.18 24.95
C ALA A 73 -5.75 3.89 25.79
N ASP A 74 -4.82 3.00 25.45
CA ASP A 74 -4.59 1.75 26.18
C ASP A 74 -3.84 1.99 27.51
N SER A 75 -2.98 3.01 27.57
CA SER A 75 -2.21 3.37 28.77
C SER A 75 -3.01 4.03 29.91
N GLY A 76 -4.26 4.45 29.65
CA GLY A 76 -5.13 5.11 30.63
C GLY A 76 -6.16 4.19 31.30
N ARG A 77 -6.09 2.88 31.07
CA ARG A 77 -7.08 1.89 31.54
C ARG A 77 -6.57 0.96 32.65
N SER A 78 -5.45 1.29 33.29
CA SER A 78 -4.91 0.58 34.47
C SER A 78 -4.98 1.46 35.71
#